data_AF-A0A382EK48-F1
#
_entry.id   AF-A0A382EK48-F1
#
_cell.length_a   1.000
_cell.length_b   1.000
_cell.length_c   1.000
_cell.angle_alpha   90.00
_cell.angle_beta   90.00
_cell.angle_gamma   90.00
#
_symmetry.space_group_name_H-M   'P 1'
#
loop_
_entity.id
_entity.type
_entity.pdbx_description
1 polymer ?
#
loop_
_entity_poly.entity_id
_entity_poly.type
_entity_poly.pdbx_seq_one_letter_code
_entity_poly.pdbx_strand_id
1 'polypeptide(L)'
;MKKYNQLENGIAFIVFIGLVIFPATDFLIREIIRPIIPTLSKIPASQTIVSHLTLMVGFSGAVIAARENKLLALTTTPLFGSDELRGIGSHIAKWMSICVVLALAIGSLDLVLIERSVQYPVFVAPNVPRWVFQAIMPSGLFLIGIHLIIKSKETFISLTGLFTLFVLIILIVSQDYLRETTLVLFLGLISFVFAIANGAPIFIVLGG
;
A
#
# COMPACT_ATOMS: atom_id res chain seq x y z
N MET A 1 19.47 1.02 -12.16
CA MET A 1 18.83 1.46 -10.89
C MET A 1 18.60 2.97 -10.82
N LYS A 2 19.59 3.86 -11.08
CA LYS A 2 19.41 5.33 -11.01
C LYS A 2 18.18 5.89 -11.78
N LYS A 3 17.92 5.41 -12.99
CA LYS A 3 16.85 5.90 -13.87
C LYS A 3 15.43 5.56 -13.37
N TYR A 4 15.25 4.40 -12.73
CA TYR A 4 13.96 3.99 -12.14
C TYR A 4 13.63 4.82 -10.89
N ASN A 5 14.63 5.07 -10.04
CA ASN A 5 14.46 5.89 -8.84
C ASN A 5 14.06 7.35 -9.19
N GLN A 6 14.61 7.88 -10.29
CA GLN A 6 14.25 9.21 -10.79
C GLN A 6 12.80 9.27 -11.31
N LEU A 7 12.31 8.20 -11.95
CA LEU A 7 10.92 8.09 -12.38
C LEU A 7 9.96 8.01 -11.19
N GLU A 8 10.23 7.16 -10.20
CA GLU A 8 9.41 7.07 -8.98
C GLU A 8 9.33 8.41 -8.25
N ASN A 9 10.47 9.09 -8.08
CA ASN A 9 10.53 10.40 -7.44
C ASN A 9 9.80 11.47 -8.26
N GLY A 10 9.92 11.43 -9.59
CA GLY A 10 9.22 12.36 -10.49
C GLY A 10 7.71 12.19 -10.42
N ILE A 11 7.21 10.94 -10.43
CA ILE A 11 5.78 10.64 -10.28
C ILE A 11 5.29 11.13 -8.91
N ALA A 12 6.00 10.80 -7.83
CA ALA A 12 5.65 11.25 -6.48
C ALA A 12 5.58 12.77 -6.38
N PHE A 13 6.56 13.46 -6.97
CA PHE A 13 6.62 14.91 -6.96
C PHE A 13 5.45 15.54 -7.73
N ILE A 14 5.13 15.02 -8.92
CA ILE A 14 3.99 15.50 -9.73
C ILE A 14 2.67 15.27 -8.99
N VAL A 15 2.47 14.09 -8.41
CA VAL A 15 1.25 13.75 -7.66
C VAL A 15 1.15 14.60 -6.39
N PHE A 16 2.27 14.85 -5.70
CA PHE A 16 2.32 15.72 -4.52
C PHE A 16 2.01 17.17 -4.85
N ILE A 17 2.58 17.70 -5.95
CA ILE A 17 2.23 19.02 -6.47
C ILE A 17 0.74 19.08 -6.78
N GLY A 18 0.18 18.07 -7.45
CA GLY A 18 -1.25 17.97 -7.72
C GLY A 18 -2.08 18.02 -6.43
N LEU A 19 -1.68 17.26 -5.41
CA LEU A 19 -2.35 17.23 -4.11
C LEU A 19 -2.27 18.55 -3.36
N VAL A 20 -1.20 19.32 -3.50
CA VAL A 20 -1.10 20.63 -2.83
C VAL A 20 -1.87 21.69 -3.61
N ILE A 21 -1.75 21.68 -4.94
CA ILE A 21 -2.36 22.69 -5.80
C ILE A 21 -3.88 22.53 -5.88
N PHE A 22 -4.43 21.32 -5.95
CA PHE A 22 -5.89 21.13 -6.09
C PHE A 22 -6.69 21.68 -4.90
N PRO A 23 -6.41 21.30 -3.64
CA PRO A 23 -7.08 21.86 -2.46
C PRO A 23 -6.78 23.34 -2.27
N ALA A 24 -5.55 23.79 -2.54
CA ALA A 24 -5.21 25.20 -2.46
C ALA A 24 -6.03 26.02 -3.48
N THR A 25 -6.17 25.53 -4.70
CA THR A 25 -6.94 26.19 -5.76
C THR A 25 -8.44 26.17 -5.43
N ASP A 26 -9.00 25.06 -4.95
CA ASP A 26 -10.41 25.01 -4.53
C ASP A 26 -10.69 25.93 -3.32
N PHE A 27 -9.77 26.00 -2.37
CA PHE A 27 -9.85 26.94 -1.24
C PHE A 27 -9.79 28.40 -1.71
N LEU A 28 -8.82 28.76 -2.55
CA LEU A 28 -8.69 30.12 -3.10
C LEU A 28 -9.93 30.54 -3.91
N ILE A 29 -10.48 29.62 -4.71
CA ILE A 29 -11.70 29.88 -5.50
C ILE A 29 -12.92 30.05 -4.59
N ARG A 30 -13.07 29.20 -3.56
CA ARG A 30 -14.21 29.26 -2.63
C ARG A 30 -14.19 30.47 -1.72
N GLU A 31 -13.03 30.81 -1.16
CA GLU A 31 -12.93 31.75 -0.04
C GLU A 31 -12.49 33.15 -0.48
N ILE A 32 -11.69 33.28 -1.54
CA ILE A 32 -11.12 34.57 -1.97
C ILE A 32 -11.77 35.10 -3.24
N ILE A 33 -11.93 34.26 -4.26
CA ILE A 33 -12.40 34.72 -5.59
C ILE A 33 -13.92 34.82 -5.66
N ARG A 34 -14.65 33.88 -5.05
CA ARG A 34 -16.12 33.84 -5.05
C ARG A 34 -16.79 35.03 -4.35
N PRO A 35 -16.30 35.55 -3.21
CA PRO A 35 -16.84 36.79 -2.64
C PRO A 35 -16.70 38.00 -3.58
N ILE A 36 -15.76 37.94 -4.52
CA ILE A 36 -15.42 39.04 -5.44
C ILE A 36 -16.12 38.86 -6.80
N ILE A 37 -16.31 37.63 -7.28
CA ILE A 37 -16.91 37.29 -8.59
C ILE A 37 -17.92 36.13 -8.44
N PRO A 38 -19.23 36.42 -8.30
CA PRO A 38 -20.25 35.40 -8.04
C PRO A 38 -20.56 34.45 -9.21
N THR A 39 -20.10 34.76 -10.43
CA THR A 39 -20.42 34.01 -11.67
C THR A 39 -19.54 32.77 -11.88
N LEU A 40 -18.51 32.55 -11.06
CA LEU A 40 -17.71 31.34 -11.14
C LEU A 40 -18.47 30.11 -10.63
N SER A 41 -18.66 29.15 -11.53
CA SER A 41 -19.28 27.86 -11.20
C SER A 41 -18.46 27.11 -10.17
N LYS A 42 -19.15 26.52 -9.18
CA LYS A 42 -18.57 25.66 -8.14
C LYS A 42 -17.88 24.48 -8.84
N ILE A 43 -16.63 24.14 -8.51
CA ILE A 43 -16.01 22.90 -8.98
C ILE A 43 -16.84 21.74 -8.40
N PRO A 44 -17.62 21.00 -9.21
CA PRO A 44 -18.38 19.87 -8.71
C PRO A 44 -17.40 18.79 -8.27
N ALA A 45 -17.69 18.10 -7.16
CA ALA A 45 -16.91 16.96 -6.68
C ALA A 45 -15.44 17.22 -6.25
N SER A 46 -15.06 18.47 -5.93
CA SER A 46 -13.70 18.81 -5.45
C SER A 46 -13.22 17.91 -4.30
N GLN A 47 -14.04 17.68 -3.26
CA GLN A 47 -13.66 16.82 -2.13
C GLN A 47 -13.37 15.37 -2.53
N THR A 48 -14.13 14.81 -3.47
CA THR A 48 -13.92 13.44 -3.96
C THR A 48 -12.61 13.36 -4.73
N ILE A 49 -12.31 14.35 -5.58
CA ILE A 49 -11.04 14.40 -6.34
C ILE A 49 -9.85 14.51 -5.39
N VAL A 50 -9.92 15.37 -4.38
CA VAL A 50 -8.86 15.55 -3.36
C VAL A 50 -8.59 14.25 -2.60
N SER A 51 -9.63 13.49 -2.24
CA SER A 51 -9.47 12.18 -1.59
C SER A 51 -8.69 11.18 -2.46
N HIS A 52 -8.98 11.11 -3.76
CA HIS A 52 -8.28 10.22 -4.69
C HIS A 52 -6.83 10.66 -4.94
N LEU A 53 -6.57 11.98 -5.01
CA LEU A 53 -5.20 12.52 -5.03
C LEU A 53 -4.43 12.18 -3.75
N THR A 54 -5.09 12.23 -2.59
CA THR A 54 -4.50 11.86 -1.30
C THR A 54 -4.11 10.39 -1.25
N LEU A 55 -4.95 9.52 -1.79
CA LEU A 55 -4.64 8.11 -1.96
C LEU A 55 -3.42 7.90 -2.88
N MET A 56 -3.32 8.62 -4.01
CA MET A 56 -2.16 8.54 -4.90
C MET A 56 -0.87 9.03 -4.22
N VAL A 57 -0.91 10.13 -3.47
CA VAL A 57 0.26 10.61 -2.70
C VAL A 57 0.65 9.62 -1.61
N GLY A 58 -0.32 9.06 -0.88
CA GLY A 58 -0.08 8.09 0.17
C GLY A 58 0.67 6.86 -0.35
N PHE A 59 0.20 6.26 -1.44
CA PHE A 59 0.89 5.12 -2.05
C PHE A 59 2.24 5.50 -2.66
N SER A 60 2.34 6.66 -3.30
CA SER A 60 3.62 7.11 -3.86
C SER A 60 4.68 7.35 -2.77
N GLY A 61 4.29 7.94 -1.64
CA GLY A 61 5.15 8.12 -0.47
C GLY A 61 5.54 6.79 0.17
N ALA A 62 4.60 5.84 0.25
CA ALA A 62 4.86 4.50 0.76
C ALA A 62 5.87 3.71 -0.10
N VAL A 63 5.78 3.82 -1.44
CA VAL A 63 6.77 3.21 -2.36
C VAL A 63 8.17 3.79 -2.12
N ILE A 64 8.29 5.11 -1.97
CA ILE A 64 9.57 5.77 -1.67
C ILE A 64 10.11 5.33 -0.29
N ALA A 65 9.25 5.27 0.73
CA ALA A 65 9.62 4.81 2.06
C ALA A 65 10.10 3.34 2.07
N ALA A 66 9.44 2.48 1.28
CA ALA A 66 9.84 1.08 1.09
C ALA A 66 11.23 0.96 0.46
N ARG A 67 11.53 1.80 -0.54
CA ARG A 67 12.85 1.86 -1.18
C ARG A 67 13.95 2.30 -0.20
N GLU A 68 13.65 3.30 0.64
CA GLU A 68 14.60 3.86 1.61
C GLU A 68 14.70 3.08 2.92
N ASN A 69 14.02 1.93 3.04
CA ASN A 69 13.93 1.15 4.28
C ASN A 69 13.38 1.95 5.48
N LYS A 70 12.63 3.02 5.22
CA LYS A 70 12.00 3.90 6.22
C LYS A 70 10.52 3.54 6.42
N LEU A 71 10.19 2.26 6.27
CA LEU A 71 8.86 1.79 6.63
C LEU A 71 8.68 2.02 8.13
N LEU A 72 7.62 2.74 8.52
CA LEU A 72 7.29 2.99 9.92
C LEU A 72 7.07 1.63 10.61
N ALA A 73 8.09 1.20 11.35
CA ALA A 73 8.03 0.02 12.20
C ALA A 73 7.32 0.41 13.50
N LEU A 74 6.52 -0.51 14.06
CA LEU A 74 5.92 -0.30 15.38
C LEU A 74 6.99 -0.32 16.49
N THR A 75 8.16 -0.88 16.17
CA THR A 75 9.32 -1.02 17.04
C THR A 75 10.38 0.05 16.75
N THR A 76 11.25 0.31 17.72
CA THR A 76 12.31 1.34 17.66
C THR A 76 13.35 1.12 16.55
N THR A 77 13.52 -0.11 16.08
CA THR A 77 14.48 -0.48 15.03
C THR A 77 13.76 -0.98 13.77
N PRO A 78 14.08 -0.45 12.58
CA PRO A 78 13.46 -0.91 11.33
C PRO A 78 13.92 -2.33 10.99
N LEU A 79 12.96 -3.22 10.70
CA LEU A 79 13.22 -4.62 10.33
C LEU A 79 14.02 -4.77 9.03
N PHE A 80 13.82 -3.86 8.08
CA PHE A 80 14.55 -3.83 6.82
C PHE A 80 15.71 -2.84 6.96
N GLY A 81 16.96 -3.31 6.82
CA GLY A 81 18.16 -2.45 6.82
C GLY A 81 18.88 -2.25 8.15
N SER A 82 18.46 -2.88 9.26
CA SER A 82 19.26 -2.97 10.48
C SER A 82 20.10 -4.26 10.48
N ASP A 83 21.43 -4.12 10.54
CA ASP A 83 22.37 -5.25 10.67
C ASP A 83 22.31 -5.93 12.05
N GLU A 84 21.63 -5.31 13.02
CA GLU A 84 21.54 -5.78 14.41
C GLU A 84 20.47 -6.87 14.62
N LEU A 85 19.46 -6.98 13.74
CA LEU A 85 18.36 -7.94 13.84
C LEU A 85 18.57 -9.14 12.91
N ARG A 86 19.63 -9.94 13.17
CA ARG A 86 19.98 -11.18 12.44
C ARG A 86 19.43 -12.46 13.09
N GLY A 87 18.31 -12.36 13.81
CA GLY A 87 17.64 -13.52 14.41
C GLY A 87 16.66 -14.23 13.45
N ILE A 88 16.32 -15.49 13.72
CA ILE A 88 15.28 -16.25 12.99
C ILE A 88 13.94 -15.50 12.99
N GLY A 89 13.59 -14.82 14.10
CA GLY A 89 12.36 -14.02 14.22
C GLY A 89 12.29 -12.86 13.23
N SER A 90 13.42 -12.21 12.92
CA SER A 90 13.51 -11.15 11.90
C SER A 90 13.25 -11.70 10.50
N HIS A 91 13.73 -12.91 10.19
CA HIS A 91 13.42 -13.56 8.91
C HIS A 91 11.94 -13.90 8.77
N ILE A 92 11.31 -14.45 9.81
CA ILE A 92 9.86 -14.74 9.83
C ILE A 92 9.05 -13.45 9.64
N ALA A 93 9.40 -12.37 10.36
CA ALA A 93 8.74 -11.08 10.22
C ALA A 93 8.87 -10.51 8.80
N LYS A 94 10.04 -10.65 8.16
CA LYS A 94 10.26 -10.23 6.76
C LYS A 94 9.38 -11.03 5.80
N TRP A 95 9.27 -12.34 6.00
CA TRP A 95 8.41 -13.20 5.16
C TRP A 95 6.94 -12.86 5.31
N MET A 96 6.46 -12.73 6.55
CA MET A 96 5.09 -12.31 6.84
C MET A 96 4.78 -10.95 6.20
N SER A 97 5.68 -9.99 6.34
CA SER A 97 5.54 -8.65 5.73
C SER A 97 5.34 -8.72 4.22
N ILE A 98 6.17 -9.50 3.52
CA ILE A 98 6.09 -9.66 2.06
C ILE A 98 4.80 -10.38 1.67
N CYS A 99 4.43 -11.47 2.35
CA CYS A 99 3.22 -12.21 2.06
C CYS A 99 1.96 -11.35 2.22
N VAL A 100 1.86 -10.57 3.29
CA VAL A 100 0.71 -9.68 3.52
C VAL A 100 0.64 -8.58 2.47
N VAL A 101 1.76 -7.93 2.14
CA VAL A 101 1.80 -6.90 1.08
C VAL A 101 1.34 -7.46 -0.26
N LEU A 102 1.78 -8.67 -0.62
CA LEU A 102 1.37 -9.32 -1.86
C LEU A 102 -0.11 -9.73 -1.84
N ALA A 103 -0.60 -10.26 -0.71
CA ALA A 103 -2.01 -10.59 -0.54
C ALA A 103 -2.90 -9.33 -0.67
N LEU A 104 -2.48 -8.21 -0.06
CA LEU A 104 -3.14 -6.93 -0.20
C LEU A 104 -3.10 -6.41 -1.65
N ALA A 105 -1.99 -6.60 -2.36
CA ALA A 105 -1.89 -6.22 -3.76
C ALA A 105 -2.91 -6.99 -4.62
N ILE A 106 -3.04 -8.30 -4.39
CA ILE A 106 -4.03 -9.15 -5.07
C ILE A 106 -5.46 -8.71 -4.71
N GLY A 107 -5.78 -8.55 -3.42
CA GLY A 107 -7.12 -8.11 -3.00
C GLY A 107 -7.50 -6.72 -3.53
N SER A 108 -6.53 -5.80 -3.61
CA SER A 108 -6.75 -4.48 -4.21
C SER A 108 -6.92 -4.54 -5.74
N LEU A 109 -6.34 -5.54 -6.41
CA LEU A 109 -6.55 -5.79 -7.83
C LEU A 109 -7.96 -6.36 -8.07
N ASP A 110 -8.39 -7.29 -7.24
CA ASP A 110 -9.76 -7.83 -7.28
C ASP A 110 -10.80 -6.73 -7.09
N LEU A 111 -10.57 -5.82 -6.13
CA LEU A 111 -11.42 -4.64 -5.93
C LEU A 111 -11.57 -3.81 -7.21
N VAL A 112 -10.45 -3.51 -7.89
CA VAL A 112 -10.44 -2.73 -9.14
C VAL A 112 -11.14 -3.48 -10.27
N LEU A 113 -10.95 -4.80 -10.37
CA LEU A 113 -11.62 -5.63 -11.37
C LEU A 113 -13.13 -5.69 -11.14
N ILE A 114 -13.56 -5.83 -9.89
CA ILE A 114 -14.97 -5.81 -9.50
C ILE A 114 -15.56 -4.46 -9.87
N GLU A 115 -14.97 -3.33 -9.46
CA GLU A 115 -15.47 -1.99 -9.80
C GLU A 115 -15.53 -1.75 -11.32
N ARG A 116 -14.58 -2.30 -12.09
CA ARG A 116 -14.61 -2.23 -13.55
C ARG A 116 -15.75 -3.06 -14.17
N SER A 117 -16.12 -4.18 -13.56
CA SER A 117 -17.14 -5.11 -14.05
C SER A 117 -18.59 -4.67 -13.74
N VAL A 118 -18.77 -3.72 -12.81
CA VAL A 118 -20.09 -3.24 -12.40
C VAL A 118 -20.76 -2.45 -13.54
N GLN A 119 -22.03 -2.78 -13.84
CA GLN A 119 -22.83 -2.16 -14.90
C GLN A 119 -23.05 -0.64 -14.72
N TYR A 120 -22.85 -0.11 -13.52
CA TYR A 120 -22.92 1.33 -13.21
C TYR A 120 -21.59 1.84 -12.64
N PRO A 121 -20.66 2.32 -13.48
CA PRO A 121 -19.39 2.87 -13.00
C PRO A 121 -19.64 4.09 -12.12
N VAL A 122 -19.09 4.08 -10.90
CA VAL A 122 -19.14 5.24 -10.02
C VAL A 122 -18.10 6.24 -10.50
N PHE A 123 -18.57 7.41 -10.93
CA PHE A 123 -17.72 8.49 -11.44
C PHE A 123 -17.30 9.43 -10.32
N VAL A 124 -16.00 9.77 -10.27
CA VAL A 124 -15.43 10.74 -9.32
C VAL A 124 -15.60 12.17 -9.83
N ALA A 125 -15.57 12.34 -11.15
CA ALA A 125 -15.81 13.58 -11.87
C ALA A 125 -16.54 13.24 -13.19
N PRO A 126 -17.13 14.21 -13.92
CA PRO A 126 -17.69 13.96 -15.24
C PRO A 126 -16.66 13.21 -16.11
N ASN A 127 -17.02 12.02 -16.61
CA ASN A 127 -16.17 11.13 -17.43
C ASN A 127 -14.92 10.53 -16.75
N VAL A 128 -14.72 10.66 -15.44
CA VAL A 128 -13.57 10.01 -14.74
C VAL A 128 -14.06 8.89 -13.82
N PRO A 129 -13.91 7.62 -14.22
CA PRO A 129 -14.34 6.50 -13.41
C PRO A 129 -13.36 6.26 -12.26
N ARG A 130 -13.89 5.84 -11.11
CA ARG A 130 -13.14 5.65 -9.86
C ARG A 130 -11.96 4.67 -9.98
N TRP A 131 -12.11 3.61 -10.76
CA TRP A 131 -11.10 2.56 -10.92
C TRP A 131 -9.73 3.08 -11.39
N VAL A 132 -9.71 4.19 -12.15
CA VAL A 132 -8.44 4.79 -12.63
C VAL A 132 -7.58 5.25 -11.45
N PHE A 133 -8.21 5.88 -10.46
CA PHE A 133 -7.51 6.32 -9.26
C PHE A 133 -7.23 5.16 -8.32
N GLN A 134 -8.15 4.21 -8.18
CA GLN A 134 -7.93 3.04 -7.31
C GLN A 134 -6.84 2.10 -7.82
N ALA A 135 -6.56 2.07 -9.13
CA ALA A 135 -5.48 1.27 -9.71
C ALA A 135 -4.08 1.63 -9.17
N ILE A 136 -3.92 2.79 -8.52
CA ILE A 136 -2.68 3.13 -7.82
C ILE A 136 -2.42 2.23 -6.61
N MET A 137 -3.46 1.66 -5.98
CA MET A 137 -3.33 0.77 -4.82
C MET A 137 -2.64 -0.55 -5.19
N PRO A 138 -3.14 -1.36 -6.16
CA PRO A 138 -2.47 -2.59 -6.55
C PRO A 138 -1.08 -2.31 -7.11
N SER A 139 -0.92 -1.24 -7.89
CA SER A 139 0.38 -0.84 -8.43
C SER A 139 1.38 -0.46 -7.34
N GLY A 140 0.95 0.34 -6.36
CA GLY A 140 1.78 0.79 -5.25
C GLY A 140 2.17 -0.34 -4.31
N LEU A 141 1.22 -1.18 -3.90
CA LEU A 141 1.48 -2.36 -3.07
C LEU A 141 2.41 -3.36 -3.76
N PHE A 142 2.23 -3.57 -5.07
CA PHE A 142 3.10 -4.43 -5.85
C PHE A 142 4.55 -3.92 -5.89
N LEU A 143 4.74 -2.60 -6.12
CA LEU A 143 6.06 -1.98 -6.09
C LEU A 143 6.70 -2.06 -4.70
N ILE A 144 5.93 -1.83 -3.62
CA ILE A 144 6.40 -2.02 -2.23
C ILE A 144 6.86 -3.47 -2.03
N GLY A 145 6.06 -4.45 -2.48
CA GLY A 145 6.39 -5.87 -2.40
C GLY A 145 7.70 -6.21 -3.13
N ILE A 146 7.92 -5.66 -4.32
CA ILE A 146 9.18 -5.81 -5.06
C ILE A 146 10.36 -5.24 -4.26
N HIS A 147 10.25 -4.03 -3.73
CA HIS A 147 11.30 -3.40 -2.94
C HIS A 147 11.65 -4.24 -1.70
N LEU A 148 10.64 -4.76 -1.00
CA LEU A 148 10.83 -5.65 0.15
C LEU A 148 11.54 -6.96 -0.23
N ILE A 149 11.16 -7.60 -1.34
CA ILE A 149 11.81 -8.83 -1.83
C ILE A 149 13.27 -8.56 -2.17
N ILE A 150 13.56 -7.49 -2.92
CA ILE A 150 14.94 -7.12 -3.30
C ILE A 150 15.81 -6.91 -2.06
N LYS A 151 15.27 -6.27 -1.03
CA LYS A 151 15.98 -6.03 0.24
C LYS A 151 16.10 -7.27 1.12
N SER A 152 15.19 -8.24 0.98
CA SER A 152 15.25 -9.50 1.71
C SER A 152 16.29 -10.48 1.14
N LYS A 153 16.64 -10.37 -0.15
CA LYS A 153 17.50 -11.30 -0.91
C LYS A 153 18.95 -11.48 -0.41
N GLU A 154 19.36 -10.86 0.70
CA GLU A 154 20.74 -10.95 1.18
C GLU A 154 21.15 -12.36 1.67
N THR A 155 20.20 -13.23 1.99
CA THR A 155 20.50 -14.60 2.46
C THR A 155 19.67 -15.64 1.73
N PHE A 156 20.29 -16.74 1.27
CA PHE A 156 19.62 -17.87 0.61
C PHE A 156 18.46 -18.45 1.45
N ILE A 157 18.60 -18.40 2.78
CA ILE A 157 17.60 -18.79 3.79
C ILE A 157 16.34 -17.92 3.73
N SER A 158 16.47 -16.63 3.37
CA SER A 158 15.32 -15.72 3.34
C SER A 158 14.40 -15.99 2.15
N LEU A 159 14.93 -16.44 1.01
CA LEU A 159 14.13 -16.66 -0.19
C LEU A 159 13.39 -18.00 -0.13
N THR A 160 14.06 -19.05 0.33
CA THR A 160 13.44 -20.37 0.51
C THR A 160 12.37 -20.33 1.58
N GLY A 161 12.63 -19.67 2.72
CA GLY A 161 11.65 -19.51 3.80
C GLY A 161 10.41 -18.70 3.39
N LEU A 162 10.59 -17.64 2.59
CA LEU A 162 9.48 -16.88 2.00
C LEU A 162 8.60 -17.79 1.12
N PHE A 163 9.23 -18.57 0.24
CA PHE A 163 8.51 -19.48 -0.65
C PHE A 163 7.73 -20.54 0.14
N THR A 164 8.34 -21.12 1.17
CA THR A 164 7.65 -22.09 2.03
C THR A 164 6.47 -21.49 2.77
N LEU A 165 6.61 -20.26 3.31
CA LEU A 165 5.52 -19.56 3.99
C LEU A 165 4.39 -19.25 3.02
N PHE A 166 4.71 -18.78 1.82
CA PHE A 166 3.73 -18.44 0.79
C PHE A 166 2.94 -19.67 0.33
N VAL A 167 3.61 -20.81 0.09
CA VAL A 167 2.96 -22.08 -0.25
C VAL A 167 2.07 -22.57 0.89
N LEU A 168 2.52 -22.45 2.14
CA LEU A 168 1.74 -22.82 3.31
C LEU A 168 0.44 -22.00 3.39
N ILE A 169 0.52 -20.68 3.19
CA ILE A 169 -0.66 -19.80 3.17
C ILE A 169 -1.62 -20.22 2.06
N ILE A 170 -1.14 -20.46 0.84
CA ILE A 170 -1.99 -20.91 -0.28
C ILE A 170 -2.67 -22.23 0.05
N LEU A 171 -1.94 -23.19 0.63
CA LEU A 171 -2.49 -24.49 1.00
C LEU A 171 -3.59 -24.36 2.07
N ILE A 172 -3.39 -23.50 3.07
CA ILE A 172 -4.40 -23.22 4.09
C ILE A 172 -5.63 -22.55 3.48
N VAL A 173 -5.44 -21.54 2.62
CA VAL A 173 -6.54 -20.78 1.99
C VAL A 173 -7.35 -21.64 1.03
N SER A 174 -6.70 -22.57 0.31
CA SER A 174 -7.35 -23.46 -0.65
C SER A 174 -8.20 -24.56 -0.01
N GLN A 175 -8.03 -24.83 1.28
CA GLN A 175 -8.72 -25.92 1.97
C GLN A 175 -9.76 -25.34 2.94
N ASP A 176 -11.04 -25.41 2.57
CA ASP A 176 -12.13 -24.80 3.35
C ASP A 176 -12.19 -25.32 4.80
N TYR A 177 -11.92 -26.61 5.01
CA TYR A 177 -11.87 -27.22 6.34
C TYR A 177 -10.78 -26.61 7.25
N LEU A 178 -9.60 -26.33 6.70
CA LEU A 178 -8.50 -25.76 7.46
C LEU A 178 -8.72 -24.27 7.73
N ARG A 179 -9.28 -23.54 6.77
CA ARG A 179 -9.55 -22.10 6.88
C ARG A 179 -10.52 -21.76 8.01
N GLU A 180 -11.56 -22.57 8.20
CA GLU A 180 -12.63 -22.29 9.19
C GLU A 180 -12.31 -22.79 10.60
N THR A 181 -11.18 -23.48 10.78
CA THR A 181 -10.79 -24.01 12.09
C THR A 181 -10.31 -22.88 13.02
N THR A 182 -10.91 -22.77 14.20
CA THR A 182 -10.54 -21.78 15.23
C THR A 182 -9.04 -21.77 15.57
N LEU A 183 -8.37 -22.93 15.52
CA LEU A 183 -6.93 -23.04 15.72
C LEU A 183 -6.10 -22.27 14.69
N VAL A 184 -6.51 -22.27 13.42
CA VAL A 184 -5.79 -21.57 12.35
C VAL A 184 -5.90 -20.05 12.53
N LEU A 185 -7.06 -19.56 12.97
CA LEU A 185 -7.25 -18.15 13.34
C LEU A 185 -6.34 -17.74 14.51
N PHE A 186 -6.28 -18.52 15.58
CA PHE A 186 -5.39 -18.24 16.72
C PHE A 186 -3.92 -18.28 16.33
N LEU A 187 -3.51 -19.27 15.51
CA LEU A 187 -2.13 -19.35 15.01
C LEU A 187 -1.78 -18.16 14.12
N GLY A 188 -2.70 -17.71 13.27
CA GLY A 188 -2.54 -16.49 12.47
C GLY A 188 -2.33 -15.26 13.35
N LEU A 189 -3.20 -15.07 14.35
CA LEU A 189 -3.09 -13.96 15.31
C LEU A 189 -1.74 -13.97 16.04
N ILE A 190 -1.33 -15.13 16.57
CA ILE A 190 -0.05 -15.29 17.27
C ILE A 190 1.12 -14.97 16.32
N SER A 191 1.07 -15.45 15.07
CA SER A 191 2.08 -15.16 14.05
C SER A 191 2.18 -13.66 13.75
N PHE A 192 1.04 -12.96 13.66
CA PHE A 192 1.02 -11.50 13.49
C PHE A 192 1.61 -10.76 14.68
N VAL A 193 1.19 -11.08 15.90
CA VAL A 193 1.74 -10.49 17.13
C VAL A 193 3.25 -10.73 17.23
N PHE A 194 3.69 -11.94 16.88
CA PHE A 194 5.10 -12.28 16.84
C PHE A 194 5.86 -11.48 15.77
N ALA A 195 5.30 -11.32 14.58
CA ALA A 195 5.91 -10.52 13.51
C ALA A 195 6.08 -9.05 13.95
N ILE A 196 5.10 -8.48 14.65
CA ILE A 196 5.15 -7.12 15.21
C ILE A 196 6.25 -7.01 16.25
N ALA A 197 6.32 -7.95 17.20
CA ALA A 197 7.34 -7.96 18.23
C ALA A 197 8.77 -8.01 17.65
N ASN A 198 8.92 -8.59 16.45
CA ASN A 198 10.17 -8.64 15.72
C ASN A 198 10.39 -7.46 14.76
N GLY A 199 9.52 -6.46 14.76
CA GLY A 199 9.69 -5.20 14.04
C GLY A 199 8.99 -5.08 12.69
N ALA A 200 7.96 -5.89 12.43
CA ALA A 200 7.15 -5.75 11.24
C ALA A 200 6.55 -4.32 11.13
N PRO A 201 6.51 -3.74 9.92
CA PRO A 201 5.85 -2.45 9.67
C PRO A 201 4.38 -2.43 10.11
N ILE A 202 3.92 -1.27 10.61
CA ILE A 202 2.57 -1.12 11.20
C ILE A 202 1.46 -1.43 10.19
N PHE A 203 1.64 -1.03 8.93
CA PHE A 203 0.60 -1.15 7.91
C PHE A 203 0.25 -2.61 7.57
N ILE A 204 1.13 -3.57 7.89
CA ILE A 204 0.87 -5.01 7.73
C ILE A 204 -0.18 -5.50 8.73
N VAL A 205 -0.23 -4.89 9.92
CA VAL A 205 -1.21 -5.20 10.95
C VAL A 205 -2.54 -4.54 10.67
N LEU A 206 -2.51 -3.31 10.14
CA LEU A 206 -3.74 -2.58 9.79
C LEU A 206 -4.42 -3.14 8.54
N GLY A 207 -3.67 -3.74 7.62
CA GLY A 207 -4.21 -4.34 6.40
C GLY A 207 -4.45 -5.85 6.48
N GLY A 208 -3.78 -6.55 7.40
CA GLY A 208 -3.85 -8.01 7.55
C GLY A 208 -4.91 -8.51 8.52
#